data_AF-A0A2D6XDF2-F1
#
_entry.id   AF-A0A2D6XDF2-F1
#
_cell.length_a   1.000
_cell.length_b   1.000
_cell.length_c   1.000
_cell.angle_alpha   90.00
_cell.angle_beta   90.00
_cell.angle_gamma   90.00
#
_symmetry.space_group_name_H-M   'P 1'
#
loop_
_entity.id
_entity.type
_entity.pdbx_description
1 polymer ?
#
loop_
_entity_poly.entity_id
_entity_poly.type
_entity_poly.pdbx_seq_one_letter_code
_entity_poly.pdbx_strand_id
1 'polypeptide(L)'
;MSKNEKKDTTKKPTFEESIGFIDQEITKRRGKWNLTSLHWMDYDDVSQIIRIHIHEKWHLYDASKPLGPWVNRIISNQIKNLIRNNYGNFSRPCLKCEAARPNNGCDIYNSQCAECPLYAKWEKTKKSAYEIKIPLALEDHSHEVSPVCFEDNINLGKFAANLHEEMKTKLKPNEWLVYEGLFINNNTEEEVAKEMGFKSNEKNRTPGYKQIKNLRKKIIEKVKKCLKKDEVDYL
;
A
#
# COMPACT_ATOMS: atom_id res chain seq x y z
N MET A 1 66.97 8.93 29.03
CA MET A 1 65.53 8.58 29.08
C MET A 1 65.00 8.64 27.67
N SER A 2 64.66 7.46 27.13
CA SER A 2 64.49 7.18 25.71
C SER A 2 63.32 7.92 25.07
N LYS A 3 63.58 8.48 23.88
CA LYS A 3 62.58 8.87 22.90
C LYS A 3 61.86 7.60 22.43
N ASN A 4 60.57 7.50 22.67
CA ASN A 4 59.73 6.45 22.10
C ASN A 4 59.29 6.89 20.70
N GLU A 5 60.12 6.60 19.70
CA GLU A 5 59.69 6.59 18.31
C GLU A 5 58.69 5.45 18.11
N LYS A 6 57.38 5.78 18.12
CA LYS A 6 56.35 4.87 17.62
C LYS A 6 56.47 4.82 16.09
N LYS A 7 57.23 3.84 15.64
CA LYS A 7 57.24 3.32 14.28
C LYS A 7 55.86 2.70 14.02
N ASP A 8 54.98 3.38 13.29
CA ASP A 8 53.73 2.78 12.81
C ASP A 8 53.71 2.82 11.28
N THR A 9 54.38 1.83 10.69
CA THR A 9 54.38 1.59 9.25
C THR A 9 53.21 0.67 8.90
N THR A 10 51.97 1.10 9.14
CA THR A 10 50.81 0.46 8.51
C THR A 10 50.77 0.89 7.05
N LYS A 11 51.34 0.04 6.18
CA LYS A 11 51.28 0.22 4.73
C LYS A 11 49.82 0.37 4.32
N LYS A 12 49.48 1.47 3.63
CA LYS A 12 48.11 1.70 3.14
C LYS A 12 47.74 0.54 2.21
N PRO A 13 46.66 -0.21 2.50
CA PRO A 13 46.26 -1.31 1.63
C PRO A 13 45.89 -0.76 0.25
N THR A 14 46.22 -1.51 -0.79
CA THR A 14 45.76 -1.16 -2.13
C THR A 14 44.25 -1.40 -2.22
N PHE A 15 43.63 -0.76 -3.21
CA PHE A 15 42.18 -0.91 -3.41
C PHE A 15 41.86 -2.36 -3.80
N GLU A 16 42.70 -2.96 -4.64
CA GLU A 16 42.58 -4.31 -5.18
C GLU A 16 42.63 -5.36 -4.07
N GLU A 17 43.51 -5.18 -3.08
CA GLU A 17 43.59 -6.04 -1.89
C GLU A 17 42.31 -5.97 -1.04
N SER A 18 41.61 -4.83 -1.06
CA SER A 18 40.45 -4.57 -0.23
C SER A 18 39.11 -4.83 -0.94
N ILE A 19 39.12 -5.24 -2.21
CA ILE A 19 37.90 -5.33 -3.03
C ILE A 19 36.88 -6.32 -2.45
N GLY A 20 37.34 -7.49 -1.98
CA GLY A 20 36.47 -8.51 -1.39
C GLY A 20 35.77 -8.01 -0.12
N PHE A 21 36.47 -7.18 0.68
CA PHE A 21 35.89 -6.56 1.87
C PHE A 21 34.86 -5.48 1.49
N ILE A 22 35.18 -4.64 0.50
CA ILE A 22 34.28 -3.59 0.01
C ILE A 22 32.98 -4.21 -0.51
N ASP A 23 33.07 -5.29 -1.28
CA ASP A 23 31.92 -5.98 -1.85
C ASP A 23 31.00 -6.54 -0.77
N GLN A 24 31.56 -7.16 0.27
CA GLN A 24 30.79 -7.63 1.42
C GLN A 24 30.06 -6.47 2.13
N GLU A 25 30.74 -5.33 2.33
CA GLU A 25 30.11 -4.15 2.96
C GLU A 25 29.02 -3.53 2.07
N ILE A 26 29.17 -3.57 0.74
CA ILE A 26 28.13 -3.14 -0.20
C ILE A 26 26.92 -4.07 -0.08
N THR A 27 27.11 -5.39 -0.18
CA THR A 27 26.03 -6.39 -0.14
C THR A 27 25.21 -6.32 1.15
N LYS A 28 25.85 -6.10 2.31
CA LYS A 28 25.16 -5.89 3.60
C LYS A 28 24.12 -4.78 3.56
N ARG A 29 24.29 -3.80 2.66
CA ARG A 29 23.44 -2.62 2.53
C ARG A 29 22.44 -2.73 1.39
N ARG A 30 22.31 -3.89 0.75
CA ARG A 30 21.35 -4.15 -0.32
C ARG A 30 19.93 -3.73 0.04
N GLY A 31 19.47 -4.07 1.25
CA GLY A 31 18.13 -3.70 1.73
C GLY A 31 17.90 -2.19 1.90
N LYS A 32 18.94 -1.34 1.81
CA LYS A 32 18.78 0.12 1.77
C LYS A 32 18.46 0.65 0.37
N TRP A 33 18.73 -0.13 -0.67
CA TRP A 33 18.28 0.16 -2.01
C TRP A 33 16.84 -0.36 -2.18
N ASN A 34 15.89 0.56 -2.36
CA ASN A 34 14.46 0.25 -2.42
C ASN A 34 13.80 0.72 -3.73
N LEU A 35 14.56 1.32 -4.64
CA LEU A 35 14.05 1.78 -5.95
C LEU A 35 14.05 0.64 -6.97
N THR A 36 13.42 -0.48 -6.64
CA THR A 36 13.26 -1.63 -7.54
C THR A 36 12.36 -1.33 -8.74
N SER A 37 11.61 -0.23 -8.71
CA SER A 37 10.78 0.25 -9.82
C SER A 37 11.58 0.90 -10.95
N LEU A 38 12.88 1.18 -10.76
CA LEU A 38 13.74 1.73 -11.82
C LEU A 38 14.25 0.57 -12.69
N HIS A 39 13.59 0.36 -13.84
CA HIS A 39 13.92 -0.77 -14.73
C HIS A 39 15.33 -0.70 -15.34
N TRP A 40 15.93 0.49 -15.42
CA TRP A 40 17.21 0.72 -16.10
C TRP A 40 18.43 0.70 -15.16
N MET A 41 18.23 0.62 -13.84
CA MET A 41 19.31 0.60 -12.85
C MET A 41 19.01 -0.43 -11.77
N ASP A 42 19.66 -1.58 -11.87
CA ASP A 42 19.52 -2.63 -10.87
C ASP A 42 20.52 -2.45 -9.72
N TYR A 43 20.51 -3.39 -8.77
CA TYR A 43 21.40 -3.32 -7.62
C TYR A 43 22.87 -3.60 -7.99
N ASP A 44 23.13 -4.35 -9.06
CA ASP A 44 24.47 -4.66 -9.50
C ASP A 44 25.11 -3.43 -10.16
N ASP A 45 24.33 -2.67 -10.94
CA ASP A 45 24.70 -1.34 -11.44
C ASP A 45 25.03 -0.39 -10.27
N VAL A 46 24.16 -0.32 -9.27
CA VAL A 46 24.38 0.49 -8.06
C VAL A 46 25.67 0.07 -7.35
N SER A 47 25.91 -1.23 -7.23
CA SER A 47 27.12 -1.77 -6.60
C SER A 47 28.38 -1.36 -7.37
N GLN A 48 28.35 -1.39 -8.70
CA GLN A 48 29.45 -0.92 -9.55
C GLN A 48 29.70 0.59 -9.38
N ILE A 49 28.65 1.41 -9.42
CA ILE A 49 28.76 2.86 -9.19
C ILE A 49 29.43 3.14 -7.84
N ILE A 50 29.03 2.43 -6.79
CA ILE A 50 29.59 2.60 -5.44
C ILE A 50 31.06 2.16 -5.40
N ARG A 51 31.43 1.05 -6.05
CA ARG A 51 32.83 0.59 -6.14
C ARG A 51 33.73 1.63 -6.81
N ILE A 52 33.31 2.15 -7.97
CA ILE A 52 34.04 3.19 -8.70
C ILE A 52 34.21 4.42 -7.81
N HIS A 53 33.13 4.84 -7.14
CA HIS A 53 33.16 6.01 -6.25
C HIS A 53 34.11 5.83 -5.05
N ILE A 54 34.22 4.61 -4.50
CA ILE A 54 35.19 4.30 -3.45
C ILE A 54 36.61 4.36 -3.99
N HIS A 55 36.87 3.81 -5.18
CA HIS A 55 38.16 3.84 -5.85
C HIS A 55 38.63 5.28 -6.10
N GLU A 56 37.77 6.13 -6.68
CA GLU A 56 38.07 7.55 -6.90
C GLU A 56 38.45 8.28 -5.59
N LYS A 57 37.83 7.89 -4.47
CA LYS A 57 38.08 8.47 -3.15
C LYS A 57 39.14 7.74 -2.34
N TRP A 58 39.74 6.67 -2.86
CA TRP A 58 40.70 5.85 -2.13
C TRP A 58 41.92 6.65 -1.67
N HIS A 59 42.33 7.64 -2.46
CA HIS A 59 43.42 8.54 -2.09
C HIS A 59 43.14 9.32 -0.79
N LEU A 60 41.87 9.63 -0.48
CA LEU A 60 41.44 10.33 0.74
C LEU A 60 41.40 9.44 1.99
N TYR A 61 41.55 8.13 1.83
CA TYR A 61 41.55 7.20 2.96
C TYR A 61 42.82 7.37 3.81
N ASP A 62 42.60 7.58 5.11
CA ASP A 62 43.60 7.66 6.15
C ASP A 62 43.84 6.26 6.75
N ALA A 63 45.03 5.71 6.50
CA ALA A 63 45.39 4.34 6.89
C ALA A 63 45.53 4.16 8.41
N SER A 64 45.59 5.24 9.18
CA SER A 64 45.61 5.17 10.66
C SER A 64 44.25 4.78 11.25
N LYS A 65 43.17 4.84 10.46
CA LYS A 65 41.80 4.57 10.88
C LYS A 65 41.30 3.25 10.31
N PRO A 66 40.31 2.59 10.93
CA PRO A 66 39.72 1.38 10.38
C PRO A 66 38.99 1.66 9.05
N LEU A 67 39.18 0.77 8.08
CA LEU A 67 38.62 0.90 6.72
C LEU A 67 37.08 0.81 6.71
N GLY A 68 36.53 -0.10 7.50
CA GLY A 68 35.09 -0.39 7.52
C GLY A 68 34.21 0.83 7.71
N PRO A 69 34.36 1.63 8.80
CA PRO A 69 33.56 2.83 9.02
C PRO A 69 33.66 3.88 7.89
N TRP A 70 34.85 4.03 7.30
CA TRP A 70 35.08 4.97 6.19
C TRP A 70 34.34 4.54 4.92
N VAL A 71 34.53 3.28 4.49
CA VAL A 71 33.82 2.67 3.36
C VAL A 71 32.30 2.75 3.59
N ASN A 72 31.84 2.39 4.78
CA ASN A 72 30.44 2.41 5.16
C ASN A 72 29.79 3.79 5.04
N ARG A 73 30.52 4.85 5.38
CA ARG A 73 30.04 6.23 5.20
C ARG A 73 29.90 6.58 3.73
N ILE A 74 30.84 6.16 2.88
CA ILE A 74 30.78 6.37 1.43
C ILE A 74 29.59 5.63 0.83
N ILE A 75 29.44 4.33 1.12
CA ILE A 75 28.34 3.52 0.61
C ILE A 75 26.99 4.13 1.02
N SER A 76 26.82 4.46 2.31
CA SER A 76 25.59 5.09 2.81
C SER A 76 25.23 6.36 2.05
N ASN A 77 26.23 7.21 1.84
CA ASN A 77 26.02 8.50 1.19
C ASN A 77 25.75 8.33 -0.30
N GLN A 78 26.40 7.37 -0.96
CA GLN A 78 26.15 7.07 -2.37
C GLN A 78 24.74 6.53 -2.60
N ILE A 79 24.29 5.56 -1.81
CA ILE A 79 22.91 5.06 -1.91
C ILE A 79 21.91 6.22 -1.72
N LYS A 80 22.11 7.07 -0.69
CA LYS A 80 21.24 8.25 -0.48
C LYS A 80 21.27 9.21 -1.66
N ASN A 81 22.43 9.45 -2.26
CA ASN A 81 22.57 10.33 -3.40
C ASN A 81 21.89 9.76 -4.65
N LEU A 82 22.04 8.47 -4.93
CA LEU A 82 21.37 7.80 -6.04
C LEU A 82 19.86 7.86 -5.89
N ILE A 83 19.33 7.57 -4.69
CA ILE A 83 17.89 7.67 -4.41
C ILE A 83 17.39 9.11 -4.58
N ARG A 84 18.13 10.09 -4.04
CA ARG A 84 17.79 11.51 -4.19
C ARG A 84 17.82 11.93 -5.65
N ASN A 85 18.81 11.50 -6.42
CA ASN A 85 18.98 11.92 -7.81
C ASN A 85 17.93 11.33 -8.75
N ASN A 86 17.54 10.08 -8.56
CA ASN A 86 16.58 9.40 -9.42
C ASN A 86 15.12 9.66 -9.02
N TYR A 87 14.84 9.89 -7.73
CA TYR A 87 13.49 10.07 -7.22
C TYR A 87 13.31 11.40 -6.50
N GLY A 88 14.06 11.61 -5.41
CA GLY A 88 13.82 12.72 -4.48
C GLY A 88 13.99 14.13 -5.04
N ASN A 89 14.73 14.30 -6.14
CA ASN A 89 14.91 15.60 -6.80
C ASN A 89 13.67 16.03 -7.57
N PHE A 90 12.93 15.08 -8.12
CA PHE A 90 11.74 15.32 -8.94
C PHE A 90 10.45 15.28 -8.11
N SER A 91 10.48 14.67 -6.92
CA SER A 91 9.33 14.55 -6.03
C SER A 91 8.69 15.90 -5.71
N ARG A 92 7.36 15.98 -5.77
CA ARG A 92 6.58 17.17 -5.41
C ARG A 92 6.89 17.64 -3.98
N PRO A 93 6.92 18.96 -3.71
CA PRO A 93 7.26 19.50 -2.39
C PRO A 93 6.27 19.06 -1.31
N CYS A 94 5.00 18.83 -1.67
CA CYS A 94 3.95 18.40 -0.75
C CYS A 94 4.23 17.06 -0.08
N LEU A 95 5.08 16.19 -0.65
CA LEU A 95 5.45 14.90 -0.02
C LEU A 95 6.25 15.06 1.28
N LYS A 96 6.86 16.23 1.49
CA LYS A 96 7.67 16.55 2.68
C LYS A 96 7.12 17.77 3.42
N CYS A 97 5.95 18.27 3.03
CA CYS A 97 5.36 19.48 3.58
C CYS A 97 4.50 19.12 4.79
N GLU A 98 4.67 19.85 5.89
CA GLU A 98 3.87 19.65 7.11
C GLU A 98 2.40 20.02 6.92
N ALA A 99 2.10 20.96 6.01
CA ALA A 99 0.74 21.41 5.71
C ALA A 99 0.00 20.49 4.70
N ALA A 100 0.58 19.37 4.30
CA ALA A 100 -0.04 18.45 3.34
C ALA A 100 -1.04 17.50 4.01
N ARG A 101 -2.22 17.34 3.39
CA ARG A 101 -3.29 16.43 3.80
C ARG A 101 -3.52 15.33 2.75
N PRO A 102 -4.23 14.24 3.11
CA PRO A 102 -4.66 13.23 2.14
C PRO A 102 -5.46 13.83 0.97
N ASN A 103 -5.59 13.08 -0.13
CA ASN A 103 -6.38 13.47 -1.32
C ASN A 103 -5.99 14.84 -1.92
N ASN A 104 -4.69 15.12 -2.00
CA ASN A 104 -4.16 16.40 -2.49
C ASN A 104 -4.66 17.63 -1.69
N GLY A 105 -5.08 17.45 -0.44
CA GLY A 105 -5.45 18.57 0.44
C GLY A 105 -4.23 19.33 0.98
N CYS A 106 -4.44 20.59 1.37
CA CYS A 106 -3.46 21.41 2.07
C CYS A 106 -4.13 22.29 3.13
N ASP A 107 -3.55 22.40 4.32
CA ASP A 107 -4.11 23.23 5.41
C ASP A 107 -4.07 24.73 5.14
N ILE A 108 -3.11 25.19 4.32
CA ILE A 108 -2.90 26.61 4.04
C ILE A 108 -3.73 27.07 2.82
N TYR A 109 -3.77 26.25 1.77
CA TYR A 109 -4.35 26.59 0.47
C TYR A 109 -5.58 25.75 0.10
N ASN A 110 -6.13 24.97 1.06
CA ASN A 110 -7.15 23.93 0.88
C ASN A 110 -6.71 22.74 -0.02
N SER A 111 -5.94 22.99 -1.07
CA SER A 111 -5.46 22.00 -2.04
C SER A 111 -3.97 22.16 -2.38
N GLN A 112 -3.35 21.11 -2.88
CA GLN A 112 -1.96 21.08 -3.35
C GLN A 112 -1.90 21.63 -4.78
N CYS A 113 -1.91 22.95 -4.92
CA CYS A 113 -1.99 23.64 -6.21
C CYS A 113 -0.95 24.76 -6.35
N ALA A 114 -0.94 25.43 -7.52
CA ALA A 114 -0.05 26.54 -7.86
C ALA A 114 -0.23 27.80 -6.99
N GLU A 115 -1.23 27.85 -6.12
CA GLU A 115 -1.35 28.91 -5.10
C GLU A 115 -0.19 28.85 -4.10
N CYS A 116 0.35 27.66 -3.84
CA CYS A 116 1.56 27.50 -3.04
C CYS A 116 2.82 27.88 -3.87
N PRO A 117 3.64 28.84 -3.44
CA PRO A 117 4.84 29.26 -4.19
C PRO A 117 5.84 28.13 -4.44
N LEU A 118 5.98 27.21 -3.48
CA LEU A 118 6.86 26.04 -3.61
C LEU A 118 6.33 25.06 -4.67
N TYR A 119 5.00 24.84 -4.68
CA TYR A 119 4.35 24.00 -5.67
C TYR A 119 4.44 24.62 -7.06
N ALA A 120 4.13 25.91 -7.21
CA ALA A 120 4.22 26.63 -8.49
C ALA A 120 5.63 26.59 -9.09
N LYS A 121 6.67 26.73 -8.25
CA LYS A 121 8.06 26.60 -8.69
C LYS A 121 8.38 25.19 -9.17
N TRP A 122 7.93 24.18 -8.42
CA TRP A 122 8.10 22.78 -8.79
C TRP A 122 7.36 22.45 -10.09
N GLU A 123 6.13 22.93 -10.24
CA GLU A 123 5.30 22.74 -11.43
C GLU A 123 5.98 23.25 -12.70
N LYS A 124 6.60 24.43 -12.65
CA LYS A 124 7.31 25.01 -13.79
C LYS A 124 8.64 24.33 -14.14
N THR A 125 9.30 23.70 -13.17
CA THR A 125 10.70 23.24 -13.34
C THR A 125 10.85 21.73 -13.39
N LYS A 126 10.08 21.00 -12.57
CA LYS A 126 10.32 19.59 -12.25
C LYS A 126 9.15 18.67 -12.54
N LYS A 127 7.93 19.20 -12.76
CA LYS A 127 6.73 18.40 -13.04
C LYS A 127 6.87 17.51 -14.27
N SER A 128 7.31 18.07 -15.40
CA SER A 128 7.53 17.27 -16.62
C SER A 128 8.51 16.10 -16.39
N ALA A 129 9.64 16.35 -15.72
CA ALA A 129 10.58 15.30 -15.40
C ALA A 129 10.03 14.27 -14.37
N TYR A 130 9.17 14.70 -13.46
CA TYR A 130 8.48 13.82 -12.52
C TYR A 130 7.50 12.90 -13.24
N GLU A 131 6.65 13.45 -14.11
CA GLU A 131 5.64 12.70 -14.88
C GLU A 131 6.29 11.65 -15.80
N ILE A 132 7.46 11.94 -16.37
CA ILE A 132 8.18 10.98 -17.23
C ILE A 132 8.88 9.89 -16.41
N LYS A 133 9.38 10.20 -15.21
CA LYS A 133 10.28 9.32 -14.45
C LYS A 133 9.59 8.49 -13.37
N ILE A 134 8.44 8.92 -12.89
CA ILE A 134 7.75 8.30 -11.77
C ILE A 134 6.55 7.52 -12.31
N PRO A 135 6.43 6.22 -11.98
CA PRO A 135 5.26 5.45 -12.37
C PRO A 135 4.01 6.05 -11.74
N LEU A 136 2.96 6.16 -12.54
CA LEU A 136 1.66 6.63 -12.10
C LEU A 136 0.89 5.49 -11.40
N ALA A 137 0.05 5.87 -10.44
CA ALA A 137 -0.89 4.96 -9.81
C ALA A 137 -1.90 4.48 -10.88
N LEU A 138 -2.06 3.16 -11.03
CA LEU A 138 -2.97 2.57 -12.02
C LEU A 138 -4.44 2.91 -11.72
N GLU A 139 -4.75 3.11 -10.44
CA GLU A 139 -6.07 3.43 -9.90
C GLU A 139 -6.64 4.72 -10.50
N ASP A 140 -5.76 5.71 -10.77
CA ASP A 140 -6.15 7.01 -11.32
C ASP A 140 -6.11 7.06 -12.87
N HIS A 141 -5.61 5.99 -13.52
CA HIS A 141 -5.36 5.91 -14.97
C HIS A 141 -6.02 4.68 -15.61
N SER A 142 -7.10 4.18 -15.00
CA SER A 142 -7.84 3.00 -15.45
C SER A 142 -8.45 3.13 -16.85
N HIS A 143 -8.51 4.35 -17.40
CA HIS A 143 -8.95 4.61 -18.78
C HIS A 143 -7.83 4.46 -19.82
N GLU A 144 -6.58 4.62 -19.43
CA GLU A 144 -5.40 4.54 -20.32
C GLU A 144 -4.88 3.11 -20.41
N VAL A 145 -4.96 2.38 -19.30
CA VAL A 145 -4.77 0.94 -19.28
C VAL A 145 -6.11 0.35 -19.67
N SER A 146 -6.25 -0.08 -20.92
CA SER A 146 -7.43 -0.84 -21.33
C SER A 146 -7.67 -1.90 -20.26
N PRO A 147 -8.80 -1.88 -19.53
CA PRO A 147 -9.14 -3.03 -18.73
C PRO A 147 -9.27 -4.12 -19.78
N VAL A 148 -8.32 -5.05 -19.81
CA VAL A 148 -8.63 -6.38 -20.30
C VAL A 148 -9.70 -6.82 -19.33
N CYS A 149 -10.95 -6.52 -19.69
CA CYS A 149 -12.12 -6.95 -18.99
C CYS A 149 -12.01 -8.47 -19.03
N PHE A 150 -11.45 -9.06 -17.97
CA PHE A 150 -11.84 -10.40 -17.62
C PHE A 150 -13.36 -10.32 -17.54
N GLU A 151 -14.03 -10.97 -18.48
CA GLU A 151 -15.48 -11.05 -18.60
C GLU A 151 -16.12 -11.81 -17.43
N ASP A 152 -15.52 -11.78 -16.24
CA ASP A 152 -16.15 -12.24 -15.02
C ASP A 152 -16.97 -11.07 -14.46
N ASN A 153 -17.96 -10.66 -15.24
CA ASN A 153 -18.98 -9.70 -14.86
C ASN A 153 -19.92 -10.40 -13.85
N ILE A 154 -19.39 -10.72 -12.67
CA ILE A 154 -20.18 -11.20 -11.54
C ILE A 154 -21.08 -10.04 -11.12
N ASN A 155 -22.25 -9.97 -11.75
CA ASN A 155 -23.23 -8.96 -11.47
C ASN A 155 -23.93 -9.34 -10.17
N LEU A 156 -23.30 -8.97 -9.04
CA LEU A 156 -23.82 -9.18 -7.69
C LEU A 156 -25.27 -8.70 -7.53
N GLY A 157 -25.66 -7.65 -8.26
CA GLY A 157 -27.04 -7.16 -8.29
C GLY A 157 -28.02 -8.15 -8.91
N LYS A 158 -27.68 -8.74 -10.08
CA LYS A 158 -28.49 -9.79 -10.71
C LYS A 158 -28.56 -11.04 -9.85
N PHE A 159 -27.43 -11.45 -9.25
CA PHE A 159 -27.40 -12.59 -8.34
C PHE A 159 -28.31 -12.39 -7.12
N ALA A 160 -28.25 -11.21 -6.48
CA ALA A 160 -29.12 -10.88 -5.36
C ALA A 160 -30.61 -10.94 -5.76
N ALA A 161 -30.97 -10.39 -6.92
CA ALA A 161 -32.34 -10.43 -7.43
C ALA A 161 -32.84 -11.86 -7.67
N ASN A 162 -32.04 -12.70 -8.33
CA ASN A 162 -32.38 -14.11 -8.57
C ASN A 162 -32.56 -14.88 -7.26
N LEU A 163 -31.67 -14.64 -6.29
CA LEU A 163 -31.76 -15.25 -4.96
C LEU A 163 -33.05 -14.83 -4.23
N HIS A 164 -33.44 -13.55 -4.31
CA HIS A 164 -34.68 -13.07 -3.69
C HIS A 164 -35.93 -13.73 -4.29
N GLU A 165 -35.99 -13.85 -5.62
CA GLU A 165 -37.11 -14.52 -6.32
C GLU A 165 -37.20 -16.01 -5.96
N GLU A 166 -36.08 -16.71 -5.91
CA GLU A 166 -36.07 -18.12 -5.53
C GLU A 166 -36.49 -18.32 -4.06
N MET A 167 -36.03 -17.43 -3.17
CA MET A 167 -36.42 -17.47 -1.76
C MET A 167 -37.91 -17.20 -1.56
N LYS A 168 -38.55 -16.41 -2.43
CA LYS A 168 -40.00 -16.19 -2.43
C LYS A 168 -40.79 -17.47 -2.68
N THR A 169 -40.27 -18.37 -3.52
CA THR A 169 -40.93 -19.65 -3.82
C THR A 169 -40.76 -20.70 -2.70
N LYS A 170 -39.65 -20.63 -1.95
CA LYS A 170 -39.27 -21.66 -0.95
C LYS A 170 -39.62 -21.32 0.49
N LEU A 171 -39.74 -20.03 0.82
CA LEU A 171 -40.09 -19.58 2.16
C LEU A 171 -41.60 -19.66 2.39
N LYS A 172 -42.00 -19.96 3.63
CA LYS A 172 -43.41 -19.84 4.04
C LYS A 172 -43.81 -18.35 4.07
N PRO A 173 -45.10 -18.00 3.94
CA PRO A 173 -45.54 -16.59 3.95
C PRO A 173 -45.01 -15.78 5.14
N ASN A 174 -45.02 -16.36 6.34
CA ASN A 174 -44.50 -15.72 7.55
C ASN A 174 -42.96 -15.61 7.59
N GLU A 175 -42.25 -16.52 6.90
CA GLU A 175 -40.79 -16.46 6.79
C GLU A 175 -40.35 -15.47 5.71
N TRP A 176 -41.14 -15.35 4.63
CA TRP A 176 -40.92 -14.36 3.57
C TRP A 176 -41.06 -12.94 4.09
N LEU A 177 -42.10 -12.63 4.86
CA LEU A 177 -42.30 -11.29 5.42
C LEU A 177 -41.13 -10.85 6.31
N VAL A 178 -40.59 -11.78 7.09
CA VAL A 178 -39.38 -11.54 7.91
C VAL A 178 -38.13 -11.40 7.04
N TYR A 179 -38.02 -12.15 5.95
CA TYR A 179 -36.89 -12.05 5.02
C TYR A 179 -36.88 -10.73 4.26
N GLU A 180 -38.02 -10.32 3.71
CA GLU A 180 -38.22 -9.07 2.98
C GLU A 180 -37.95 -7.86 3.89
N GLY A 181 -38.53 -7.85 5.09
CA GLY A 181 -38.30 -6.77 6.06
C GLY A 181 -36.83 -6.62 6.46
N LEU A 182 -36.12 -7.73 6.73
CA LEU A 182 -34.75 -7.68 7.24
C LEU A 182 -33.67 -7.54 6.16
N PHE A 183 -33.84 -8.18 5.00
CA PHE A 183 -32.77 -8.33 4.01
C PHE A 183 -33.00 -7.55 2.72
N ILE A 184 -34.23 -7.13 2.42
CA ILE A 184 -34.55 -6.28 1.26
C ILE A 184 -34.77 -4.84 1.72
N ASN A 185 -35.58 -4.64 2.76
CA ASN A 185 -35.97 -3.31 3.25
C ASN A 185 -35.04 -2.74 4.33
N ASN A 186 -34.07 -3.52 4.83
CA ASN A 186 -33.14 -3.15 5.90
C ASN A 186 -33.82 -2.65 7.20
N ASN A 187 -35.01 -3.14 7.52
CA ASN A 187 -35.71 -2.80 8.75
C ASN A 187 -35.04 -3.46 9.97
N THR A 188 -35.23 -2.86 11.14
CA THR A 188 -34.74 -3.45 12.39
C THR A 188 -35.62 -4.64 12.83
N GLU A 189 -35.04 -5.57 13.60
CA GLU A 189 -35.76 -6.74 14.13
C GLU A 189 -36.99 -6.33 14.98
N GLU A 190 -36.99 -5.13 15.56
CA GLU A 190 -38.09 -4.60 16.37
C GLU A 190 -39.26 -4.11 15.53
N GLU A 191 -38.98 -3.49 14.38
CA GLU A 191 -40.01 -2.99 13.45
C GLU A 191 -40.72 -4.17 12.79
N VAL A 192 -39.96 -5.17 12.33
CA VAL A 192 -40.50 -6.41 11.77
C VAL A 192 -41.35 -7.17 12.81
N ALA A 193 -41.01 -7.10 14.10
CA ALA A 193 -41.79 -7.72 15.17
C ALA A 193 -43.16 -7.07 15.37
N LYS A 194 -43.20 -5.75 15.29
CA LYS A 194 -44.44 -4.96 15.42
C LYS A 194 -45.35 -5.20 14.23
N GLU A 195 -44.79 -5.24 13.02
CA GLU A 195 -45.51 -5.52 11.79
C GLU A 195 -46.14 -6.92 11.77
N MET A 196 -45.44 -7.92 12.33
CA MET A 196 -45.92 -9.29 12.49
C MET A 196 -46.94 -9.47 13.64
N GLY A 197 -47.28 -8.40 14.38
CA GLY A 197 -48.28 -8.45 15.46
C GLY A 197 -47.85 -9.22 16.71
N PHE A 198 -46.55 -9.44 16.92
CA PHE A 198 -46.06 -10.08 18.15
C PHE A 198 -46.29 -9.12 19.34
N LYS A 199 -46.91 -9.63 20.41
CA LYS A 199 -47.15 -8.88 21.66
C LYS A 199 -46.17 -9.34 22.73
N SER A 200 -45.58 -8.42 23.49
CA SER A 200 -44.83 -8.72 24.70
C SER A 200 -45.72 -8.51 25.93
N ASN A 201 -45.72 -9.49 26.85
CA ASN A 201 -46.42 -9.39 28.13
C ASN A 201 -45.53 -8.82 29.26
N GLU A 202 -44.28 -8.45 28.98
CA GLU A 202 -43.29 -7.99 29.98
C GLU A 202 -42.73 -6.60 29.62
N LYS A 203 -42.72 -5.67 30.61
CA LYS A 203 -42.10 -4.34 30.47
C LYS A 203 -40.57 -4.51 30.28
N ASN A 204 -40.01 -3.81 29.30
CA ASN A 204 -38.59 -3.80 28.88
C ASN A 204 -38.10 -4.96 27.98
N ARG A 205 -38.99 -5.75 27.37
CA ARG A 205 -38.59 -6.76 26.38
C ARG A 205 -39.21 -6.47 25.02
N THR A 206 -38.38 -6.42 23.97
CA THR A 206 -38.85 -6.28 22.60
C THR A 206 -39.76 -7.46 22.23
N PRO A 207 -40.98 -7.19 21.76
CA PRO A 207 -41.93 -8.24 21.39
C PRO A 207 -41.31 -9.20 20.38
N GLY A 208 -41.50 -10.50 20.57
CA GLY A 208 -41.11 -11.51 19.57
C GLY A 208 -39.60 -11.69 19.29
N TYR A 209 -38.69 -11.03 20.01
CA TYR A 209 -37.24 -11.06 19.72
C TYR A 209 -36.66 -12.48 19.53
N LYS A 210 -37.02 -13.42 20.43
CA LYS A 210 -36.56 -14.83 20.33
C LYS A 210 -37.16 -15.55 19.11
N GLN A 211 -38.37 -15.21 18.72
CA GLN A 211 -39.06 -15.82 17.57
C GLN A 211 -38.44 -15.33 16.26
N ILE A 212 -38.18 -14.03 16.12
CA ILE A 212 -37.52 -13.45 14.94
C ILE A 212 -36.09 -13.97 14.80
N LYS A 213 -35.33 -14.03 15.89
CA LYS A 213 -33.98 -14.60 15.89
C LYS A 213 -33.96 -16.06 15.43
N ASN A 214 -34.95 -16.85 15.87
CA ASN A 214 -35.09 -18.25 15.43
C ASN A 214 -35.52 -18.35 13.95
N LEU A 215 -36.41 -17.48 13.49
CA LEU A 215 -36.84 -17.43 12.08
C LEU A 215 -35.68 -17.02 11.18
N ARG A 216 -34.93 -15.97 11.56
CA ARG A 216 -33.70 -15.54 10.87
C ARG A 216 -32.69 -16.69 10.73
N LYS A 217 -32.45 -17.44 11.81
CA LYS A 217 -31.55 -18.61 11.77
C LYS A 217 -32.05 -19.67 10.79
N LYS A 218 -33.35 -20.00 10.82
CA LYS A 218 -33.97 -20.96 9.88
C LYS A 218 -33.88 -20.49 8.43
N ILE A 219 -34.11 -19.21 8.16
CA ILE A 219 -34.03 -18.63 6.82
C ILE A 219 -32.60 -18.74 6.30
N ILE A 220 -31.59 -18.36 7.10
CA ILE A 220 -30.17 -18.48 6.72
C ILE A 220 -29.78 -19.94 6.45
N GLU A 221 -30.26 -20.89 7.26
CA GLU A 221 -30.02 -22.32 7.02
C GLU A 221 -30.65 -22.82 5.71
N LYS A 222 -31.84 -22.31 5.34
CA LYS A 222 -32.48 -22.61 4.06
C LYS A 222 -31.71 -22.00 2.89
N VAL A 223 -31.32 -20.73 2.96
CA VAL A 223 -30.48 -20.07 1.95
C VAL A 223 -29.19 -20.87 1.72
N LYS A 224 -28.48 -21.23 2.80
CA LYS A 224 -27.26 -22.03 2.73
C LYS A 224 -27.46 -23.41 2.09
N LYS A 225 -28.66 -23.99 2.18
CA LYS A 225 -29.00 -25.25 1.52
C LYS A 225 -29.27 -25.05 0.02
N CYS A 226 -29.95 -23.97 -0.37
CA CYS A 226 -30.17 -23.62 -1.77
C CYS A 226 -28.84 -23.35 -2.48
N LEU A 227 -27.95 -22.56 -1.86
CA LEU A 227 -26.63 -22.24 -2.41
C LEU A 227 -25.69 -23.46 -2.54
N LYS A 228 -25.88 -24.51 -1.72
CA LYS A 228 -25.07 -25.74 -1.77
C LYS A 228 -25.54 -26.75 -2.80
N LYS A 229 -26.75 -26.59 -3.34
CA LYS A 229 -27.34 -27.50 -4.32
C LYS A 229 -27.18 -26.99 -5.76
N ASP A 230 -26.46 -25.88 -5.95
CA ASP A 230 -26.37 -25.14 -7.22
C ASP A 230 -27.76 -24.84 -7.82
N GLU A 231 -28.78 -24.64 -6.97
CA GLU A 231 -30.13 -24.25 -7.42
C GLU A 231 -30.18 -22.78 -7.87
N VAL A 232 -29.20 -21.97 -7.41
CA VAL A 232 -28.97 -20.58 -7.82
C VAL A 232 -27.63 -20.52 -8.55
N ASP A 233 -27.63 -20.19 -9.84
CA ASP A 233 -26.39 -20.01 -10.61
C ASP A 233 -25.70 -18.69 -10.19
N TYR A 234 -24.42 -18.78 -9.80
CA TYR A 234 -23.61 -17.65 -9.32
C TYR A 234 -22.30 -17.47 -10.11
N LEU A 235 -22.13 -18.23 -11.20
CA LEU A 235 -21.04 -18.14 -12.17
C LEU A 235 -21.60 -17.89 -13.56
#